data_AF-A0A7C7YGC8-F1
#
_entry.id   AF-A0A7C7YGC8-F1
#
_cell.length_a   1.000
_cell.length_b   1.000
_cell.length_c   1.000
_cell.angle_alpha   90.00
_cell.angle_beta   90.00
_cell.angle_gamma   90.00
#
_symmetry.space_group_name_H-M   'P 1'
#
loop_
_entity.id
_entity.type
_entity.pdbx_description
1 polymer ?
#
loop_
_entity_poly.entity_id
_entity_poly.type
_entity_poly.pdbx_seq_one_letter_code
_entity_poly.pdbx_strand_id
1 'polypeptide(L)'
;MRPRFELGLDSLPLDAMDADVAVAGIFLEDRPLRGGAGRVDWRLCGQISAMLAAESIGAERGSAALVAATGVFRAPRIMLLGLGSRADFGLTAAQDLMREAIERCIALGVRRIALAPLGVASDDFIRHAAAVAGGAAEAIRGRDGVAQIPGDFEVRLSVPEAGIEIASEALEQAVSAFEDPGIVIRPVTRRHHNPSPAREMPRRGAAHSRP
;
A
#
# COMPACT_ATOMS: atom_id res chain seq x y z
N MET A 1 20.79 17.88 8.57
CA MET A 1 19.34 18.15 8.69
C MET A 1 18.63 16.81 8.54
N ARG A 2 17.76 16.39 9.46
CA ARG A 2 17.02 15.12 9.28
C ARG A 2 15.94 15.30 8.21
N PRO A 3 15.70 14.30 7.34
CA PRO A 3 14.64 14.39 6.34
C PRO A 3 13.27 14.49 7.02
N ARG A 4 12.41 15.38 6.52
CA ARG A 4 11.04 15.54 7.02
C ARG A 4 10.10 14.48 6.45
N PHE A 5 10.46 13.95 5.28
CA PHE A 5 9.72 12.92 4.56
C PHE A 5 10.71 11.93 3.92
N GLU A 6 10.53 10.64 4.18
CA GLU A 6 11.29 9.55 3.57
C GLU A 6 10.39 8.71 2.66
N LEU A 7 10.82 8.52 1.41
CA LEU A 7 10.19 7.61 0.46
C LEU A 7 11.16 6.47 0.14
N GLY A 8 10.68 5.23 0.17
CA GLY A 8 11.51 4.08 -0.10
C GLY A 8 10.75 2.86 -0.62
N LEU A 9 11.50 1.85 -1.01
CA LEU A 9 10.99 0.56 -1.48
C LEU A 9 11.37 -0.55 -0.49
N ASP A 10 10.51 -1.55 -0.38
CA ASP A 10 10.73 -2.73 0.46
C ASP A 10 10.26 -4.00 -0.28
N SER A 11 11.04 -5.09 -0.22
CA SER A 11 10.64 -6.38 -0.79
C SER A 11 9.65 -7.16 0.06
N LEU A 12 9.42 -6.71 1.29
CA LEU A 12 8.43 -7.33 2.14
C LEU A 12 7.03 -7.16 1.52
N PRO A 13 6.21 -8.23 1.52
CA PRO A 13 4.81 -8.07 1.14
C PRO A 13 4.10 -7.16 2.14
N LEU A 14 3.00 -6.53 1.69
CA LEU A 14 2.23 -5.56 2.47
C LEU A 14 1.90 -6.03 3.90
N ASP A 15 1.61 -7.32 4.08
CA ASP A 15 1.29 -7.91 5.38
C ASP A 15 2.46 -8.00 6.37
N ALA A 16 3.70 -7.98 5.87
CA ALA A 16 4.92 -8.11 6.66
C ALA A 16 5.64 -6.77 6.90
N MET A 17 5.16 -5.67 6.33
CA MET A 17 5.77 -4.35 6.48
C MET A 17 5.41 -3.73 7.84
N ASP A 18 6.42 -3.27 8.58
CA ASP A 18 6.22 -2.52 9.82
C ASP A 18 5.80 -1.08 9.48
N ALA A 19 4.54 -0.78 9.73
CA ALA A 19 3.92 0.51 9.44
C ALA A 19 2.77 0.77 10.42
N ASP A 20 2.34 2.01 10.55
CA ASP A 20 1.19 2.38 11.37
C ASP A 20 -0.14 2.15 10.63
N VAL A 21 -0.07 2.15 9.29
CA VAL A 21 -1.17 1.82 8.35
C VAL A 21 -0.61 1.19 7.07
N ALA A 22 -1.28 0.16 6.57
CA ALA A 22 -1.07 -0.38 5.23
C ALA A 22 -2.15 0.14 4.27
N VAL A 23 -1.79 0.48 3.03
CA VAL A 23 -2.70 1.07 2.05
C VAL A 23 -2.80 0.16 0.82
N ALA A 24 -4.02 -0.12 0.39
CA ALA A 24 -4.31 -0.89 -0.81
C ALA A 24 -5.47 -0.29 -1.59
N GLY A 25 -5.44 -0.43 -2.91
CA GLY A 25 -6.46 0.09 -3.81
C GLY A 25 -7.42 -0.99 -4.33
N ILE A 26 -8.68 -0.61 -4.56
CA ILE A 26 -9.76 -1.48 -5.05
C ILE A 26 -10.42 -0.84 -6.26
N PHE A 27 -10.53 -1.57 -7.38
CA PHE A 27 -11.38 -1.15 -8.50
C PHE A 27 -12.81 -1.66 -8.35
N LEU A 28 -13.75 -0.94 -8.99
CA LEU A 28 -15.14 -1.38 -9.11
C LEU A 28 -15.25 -2.77 -9.75
N GLU A 29 -14.41 -3.06 -10.75
CA GLU A 29 -14.45 -4.30 -11.53
C GLU A 29 -13.65 -5.46 -10.89
N ASP A 30 -12.96 -5.24 -9.77
CA ASP A 30 -12.09 -6.24 -9.17
C ASP A 30 -12.91 -7.37 -8.51
N ARG A 31 -13.27 -8.39 -9.29
CA ARG A 31 -13.86 -9.63 -8.81
C ARG A 31 -13.16 -10.82 -9.48
N PRO A 32 -12.27 -11.56 -8.79
CA PRO A 32 -11.82 -11.36 -7.40
C PRO A 32 -10.92 -10.13 -7.23
N LEU A 33 -10.73 -9.69 -5.97
CA LEU A 33 -9.78 -8.65 -5.60
C LEU A 33 -8.35 -8.99 -6.04
N ARG A 34 -7.58 -7.99 -6.47
CA ARG A 34 -6.22 -8.15 -7.03
C ARG A 34 -5.18 -7.32 -6.28
N GLY A 35 -3.90 -7.60 -6.55
CA GLY A 35 -2.78 -6.83 -5.99
C GLY A 35 -2.77 -6.78 -4.46
N GLY A 36 -2.50 -5.59 -3.91
CA GLY A 36 -2.50 -5.37 -2.46
C GLY A 36 -3.83 -5.71 -1.79
N ALA A 37 -4.95 -5.33 -2.41
CA ALA A 37 -6.28 -5.61 -1.86
C ALA A 37 -6.61 -7.10 -1.87
N GLY A 38 -6.24 -7.83 -2.93
CA GLY A 38 -6.38 -9.29 -2.99
C GLY A 38 -5.57 -10.00 -1.91
N ARG A 39 -4.34 -9.53 -1.65
CA ARG A 39 -3.51 -10.06 -0.56
C ARG A 39 -4.12 -9.78 0.82
N VAL A 40 -4.64 -8.57 1.02
CA VAL A 40 -5.37 -8.19 2.24
C VAL A 40 -6.56 -9.12 2.44
N ASP A 41 -7.40 -9.25 1.42
CA ASP A 41 -8.60 -10.06 1.49
C ASP A 41 -8.29 -11.54 1.75
N TRP A 42 -7.26 -12.08 1.11
CA TRP A 42 -6.79 -13.44 1.38
C TRP A 42 -6.36 -13.63 2.84
N ARG A 43 -5.59 -12.68 3.40
CA ARG A 43 -5.15 -12.73 4.81
C ARG A 43 -6.28 -12.51 5.81
N LEU A 44 -7.34 -11.82 5.41
CA LEU A 44 -8.56 -11.63 6.20
C LEU A 44 -9.67 -12.62 5.82
N CYS A 45 -9.34 -13.72 5.14
CA CYS A 45 -10.27 -14.79 4.79
C CYS A 45 -11.55 -14.33 4.06
N GLY A 46 -11.41 -13.38 3.12
CA GLY A 46 -12.52 -12.88 2.31
C GLY A 46 -13.32 -11.74 2.95
N GLN A 47 -12.88 -11.21 4.09
CA GLN A 47 -13.62 -10.16 4.81
C GLN A 47 -13.82 -8.89 3.97
N ILE A 48 -12.84 -8.48 3.15
CA ILE A 48 -12.97 -7.28 2.32
C ILE A 48 -13.96 -7.53 1.19
N SER A 49 -13.89 -8.70 0.56
CA SER A 49 -14.88 -9.12 -0.43
C SER A 49 -16.30 -9.17 0.15
N ALA A 50 -16.46 -9.67 1.39
CA ALA A 50 -17.75 -9.68 2.08
C ALA A 50 -18.26 -8.27 2.40
N MET A 51 -17.39 -7.36 2.83
CA MET A 51 -17.74 -5.96 3.10
C MET A 51 -18.16 -5.22 1.83
N LEU A 52 -17.50 -5.46 0.69
CA LEU A 52 -17.88 -4.93 -0.62
C LEU A 52 -19.23 -5.48 -1.09
N ALA A 53 -19.46 -6.79 -0.93
CA ALA A 53 -20.73 -7.43 -1.31
C ALA A 53 -21.91 -6.94 -0.45
N ALA A 54 -21.64 -6.54 0.80
CA ALA A 54 -22.63 -5.94 1.70
C ALA A 54 -22.74 -4.41 1.55
N GLU A 55 -22.05 -3.80 0.57
CA GLU A 55 -22.02 -2.34 0.34
C GLU A 55 -21.59 -1.52 1.57
N SER A 56 -20.88 -2.14 2.50
CA SER A 56 -20.38 -1.49 3.73
C SER A 56 -19.09 -0.69 3.50
N ILE A 57 -18.40 -0.94 2.39
CA ILE A 57 -17.27 -0.17 1.88
C ILE A 57 -17.42 0.03 0.38
N GLY A 58 -16.95 1.17 -0.12
CA GLY A 58 -17.00 1.55 -1.53
C GLY A 58 -15.72 1.25 -2.28
N ALA A 59 -15.82 1.22 -3.61
CA ALA A 59 -14.69 1.19 -4.53
C ALA A 59 -14.73 2.37 -5.53
N GLU A 60 -15.66 3.31 -5.35
CA GLU A 60 -15.74 4.57 -6.09
C GLU A 60 -14.47 5.39 -5.87
N ARG A 61 -14.08 6.17 -6.87
CA ARG A 61 -12.89 7.01 -6.78
C ARG A 61 -12.96 7.94 -5.58
N GLY A 62 -11.91 7.91 -4.75
CA GLY A 62 -11.80 8.77 -3.56
C GLY A 62 -12.58 8.26 -2.35
N SER A 63 -13.31 7.14 -2.46
CA SER A 63 -13.81 6.44 -1.29
C SER A 63 -12.65 5.85 -0.49
N ALA A 64 -12.80 5.79 0.83
CA ALA A 64 -11.79 5.21 1.72
C ALA A 64 -12.46 4.50 2.89
N ALA A 65 -11.95 3.31 3.23
CA ALA A 65 -12.36 2.57 4.42
C ALA A 65 -11.14 2.20 5.25
N LEU A 66 -11.24 2.32 6.58
CA LEU A 66 -10.19 1.92 7.50
C LEU A 66 -10.63 0.66 8.24
N VAL A 67 -9.87 -0.42 8.08
CA VAL A 67 -10.17 -1.73 8.65
C VAL A 67 -9.08 -2.08 9.67
N ALA A 68 -9.48 -2.66 10.81
CA ALA A 68 -8.52 -3.17 11.78
C ALA A 68 -7.84 -4.44 11.24
N ALA A 69 -6.53 -4.55 11.45
CA ALA A 69 -5.73 -5.67 10.97
C ALA A 69 -4.96 -6.31 12.13
N THR A 70 -5.66 -7.07 12.97
CA THR A 70 -5.07 -7.68 14.16
C THR A 70 -4.42 -9.03 13.83
N GLY A 71 -3.15 -9.21 14.23
CA GLY A 71 -2.46 -10.50 14.29
C GLY A 71 -1.94 -11.07 12.97
N VAL A 72 -2.54 -10.71 11.82
CA VAL A 72 -2.11 -11.17 10.48
C VAL A 72 -1.29 -10.15 9.69
N PHE A 73 -1.30 -8.89 10.14
CA PHE A 73 -0.51 -7.79 9.58
C PHE A 73 0.39 -7.22 10.68
N ARG A 74 1.58 -6.75 10.30
CA ARG A 74 2.40 -5.91 11.18
C ARG A 74 1.83 -4.51 11.33
N ALA A 75 1.22 -3.99 10.29
CA ALA A 75 0.43 -2.77 10.38
C ALA A 75 -0.90 -3.05 11.09
N PRO A 76 -1.28 -2.29 12.15
CA PRO A 76 -2.50 -2.56 12.92
C PRO A 76 -3.78 -2.13 12.19
N ARG A 77 -3.65 -1.37 11.10
CA ARG A 77 -4.75 -0.80 10.33
C ARG A 77 -4.48 -0.94 8.84
N ILE A 78 -5.53 -1.15 8.06
CA ILE A 78 -5.49 -1.17 6.60
C ILE A 78 -6.45 -0.11 6.08
N MET A 79 -5.94 0.81 5.27
CA MET A 79 -6.76 1.75 4.50
C MET A 79 -6.99 1.17 3.11
N LEU A 80 -8.26 0.97 2.77
CA LEU A 80 -8.71 0.56 1.44
C LEU A 80 -9.18 1.79 0.70
N LEU A 81 -8.61 2.04 -0.47
CA LEU A 81 -8.96 3.18 -1.32
C LEU A 81 -9.73 2.69 -2.55
N GLY A 82 -10.89 3.28 -2.79
CA GLY A 82 -11.60 3.09 -4.05
C GLY A 82 -10.90 3.85 -5.17
N LEU A 83 -10.55 3.12 -6.22
CA LEU A 83 -9.86 3.65 -7.40
C LEU A 83 -10.85 4.07 -8.50
N GLY A 84 -12.12 3.68 -8.36
CA GLY A 84 -13.16 3.85 -9.36
C GLY A 84 -13.10 2.78 -10.45
N SER A 85 -13.48 3.18 -11.66
CA SER A 85 -13.41 2.33 -12.85
C SER A 85 -11.98 2.17 -13.33
N ARG A 86 -11.60 0.94 -13.70
CA ARG A 86 -10.30 0.65 -14.29
C ARG A 86 -10.10 1.37 -15.64
N ALA A 87 -11.17 1.59 -16.40
CA ALA A 87 -11.10 2.27 -17.69
C ALA A 87 -10.69 3.75 -17.55
N ASP A 88 -11.01 4.36 -16.42
CA ASP A 88 -10.72 5.78 -16.16
C ASP A 88 -9.42 5.98 -15.36
N PHE A 89 -8.70 4.89 -15.08
CA PHE A 89 -7.50 4.92 -14.25
C PHE A 89 -6.24 5.12 -15.08
N GLY A 90 -5.63 6.29 -14.93
CA GLY A 90 -4.37 6.66 -15.54
C GLY A 90 -3.41 7.30 -14.54
N LEU A 91 -2.27 7.81 -15.04
CA LEU A 91 -1.21 8.39 -14.22
C LEU A 91 -1.71 9.53 -13.30
N THR A 92 -2.51 10.45 -13.84
CA THR A 92 -3.09 11.56 -13.07
C THR A 92 -4.02 11.04 -11.96
N ALA A 93 -4.90 10.09 -12.28
CA ALA A 93 -5.79 9.49 -11.28
C ALA A 93 -4.99 8.76 -10.18
N ALA A 94 -3.92 8.05 -10.55
CA ALA A 94 -3.03 7.42 -9.59
C ALA A 94 -2.37 8.46 -8.68
N GLN A 95 -1.82 9.54 -9.24
CA GLN A 95 -1.18 10.61 -8.47
C GLN A 95 -2.15 11.28 -7.49
N ASP A 96 -3.36 11.63 -7.95
CA ASP A 96 -4.41 12.20 -7.09
C ASP A 96 -4.78 11.27 -5.95
N LEU A 97 -5.00 9.98 -6.23
CA LEU A 97 -5.35 9.00 -5.21
C LEU A 97 -4.19 8.77 -4.22
N MET A 98 -2.95 8.87 -4.67
CA MET A 98 -1.76 8.80 -3.81
C MET A 98 -1.65 10.02 -2.89
N ARG A 99 -1.89 11.21 -3.43
CA ARG A 99 -1.99 12.45 -2.66
C ARG A 99 -3.05 12.32 -1.58
N GLU A 100 -4.27 11.95 -1.95
CA GLU A 100 -5.35 11.79 -0.99
C GLU A 100 -5.07 10.69 0.05
N ALA A 101 -4.42 9.57 -0.35
CA ALA A 101 -4.01 8.52 0.57
C ALA A 101 -3.08 9.07 1.66
N ILE A 102 -2.05 9.80 1.25
CA ILE A 102 -1.05 10.38 2.14
C ILE A 102 -1.69 11.46 3.01
N GLU A 103 -2.55 12.32 2.45
CA GLU A 103 -3.30 13.33 3.20
C GLU A 103 -4.18 12.71 4.29
N ARG A 104 -4.91 11.63 3.97
CA ARG A 104 -5.70 10.87 4.95
C ARG A 104 -4.82 10.25 6.03
N CYS A 105 -3.66 9.70 5.67
CA CYS A 105 -2.72 9.15 6.64
C CYS A 105 -2.16 10.24 7.58
N ILE A 106 -1.79 11.41 7.04
CA ILE A 106 -1.37 12.56 7.85
C ILE A 106 -2.51 12.99 8.79
N ALA A 107 -3.76 13.07 8.29
CA ALA A 107 -4.92 13.42 9.10
C ALA A 107 -5.22 12.39 10.21
N LEU A 108 -4.90 11.11 9.99
CA LEU A 108 -4.96 10.04 10.99
C LEU A 108 -3.81 10.11 12.01
N GLY A 109 -2.88 11.05 11.87
CA GLY A 109 -1.72 11.21 12.74
C GLY A 109 -0.71 10.06 12.65
N VAL A 110 -0.72 9.30 11.55
CA VAL A 110 0.25 8.21 11.34
C VAL A 110 1.55 8.73 10.76
N ARG A 111 2.64 7.99 10.97
CA ARG A 111 3.98 8.38 10.51
C ARG A 111 4.59 7.40 9.54
N ARG A 112 4.30 6.11 9.69
CA ARG A 112 4.83 5.06 8.82
C ARG A 112 3.72 4.45 7.99
N ILE A 113 3.85 4.52 6.67
CA ILE A 113 2.86 4.04 5.71
C ILE A 113 3.50 2.94 4.88
N ALA A 114 2.85 1.78 4.85
CA ALA A 114 3.14 0.74 3.87
C ALA A 114 2.13 0.85 2.73
N LEU A 115 2.58 0.96 1.49
CA LEU A 115 1.71 1.15 0.32
C LEU A 115 1.90 -0.01 -0.64
N ALA A 116 0.80 -0.64 -1.06
CA ALA A 116 0.81 -1.47 -2.25
C ALA A 116 0.60 -0.58 -3.48
N PRO A 117 1.21 -0.91 -4.63
CA PRO A 117 0.95 -0.18 -5.87
C PRO A 117 -0.56 -0.10 -6.15
N LEU A 118 -1.12 1.12 -6.20
CA LEU A 118 -2.54 1.28 -6.53
C LEU A 118 -2.71 1.24 -8.03
N GLY A 119 -3.46 0.25 -8.53
CA GLY A 119 -4.01 0.32 -9.87
C GLY A 119 -3.67 -0.82 -10.82
N VAL A 120 -2.57 -1.55 -10.61
CA VAL A 120 -2.09 -2.51 -11.62
C VAL A 120 -1.46 -3.76 -10.99
N ALA A 121 -1.37 -4.81 -11.80
CA ALA A 121 -0.46 -5.94 -11.58
C ALA A 121 0.97 -5.43 -11.35
N SER A 122 1.80 -6.28 -10.73
CA SER A 122 3.15 -5.97 -10.29
C SER A 122 4.18 -5.79 -11.41
N ASP A 123 3.81 -5.24 -12.56
CA ASP A 123 4.66 -5.09 -13.74
C ASP A 123 4.71 -3.66 -14.32
N ASP A 124 3.81 -2.75 -13.92
CA ASP A 124 3.83 -1.34 -14.35
C ASP A 124 4.39 -0.38 -13.28
N PHE A 125 5.49 -0.77 -12.63
CA PHE A 125 6.06 -0.03 -11.48
C PHE A 125 6.55 1.37 -11.84
N ILE A 126 7.01 1.59 -13.08
CA ILE A 126 7.54 2.89 -13.52
C ILE A 126 6.47 3.97 -13.41
N ARG A 127 5.24 3.69 -13.87
CA ARG A 127 4.12 4.64 -13.77
C ARG A 127 3.69 4.89 -12.33
N HIS A 128 3.81 3.89 -11.45
CA HIS A 128 3.46 4.03 -10.04
C HIS A 128 4.49 4.85 -9.27
N ALA A 129 5.79 4.70 -9.56
CA ALA A 129 6.84 5.45 -8.87
C ALA A 129 6.65 6.96 -9.07
N ALA A 130 6.34 7.39 -10.30
CA ALA A 130 6.01 8.78 -10.61
C ALA A 130 4.74 9.26 -9.87
N ALA A 131 3.66 8.47 -9.87
CA ALA A 131 2.43 8.80 -9.17
C ALA A 131 2.62 8.92 -7.65
N VAL A 132 3.39 8.01 -7.05
CA VAL A 132 3.70 8.03 -5.61
C VAL A 132 4.55 9.23 -5.24
N ALA A 133 5.64 9.49 -5.98
CA ALA A 133 6.49 10.65 -5.73
C ALA A 133 5.72 11.97 -5.92
N GLY A 134 4.94 12.10 -7.01
CA GLY A 134 4.14 13.29 -7.27
C GLY A 134 3.03 13.51 -6.26
N GLY A 135 2.28 12.45 -5.92
CA GLY A 135 1.20 12.54 -4.95
C GLY A 135 1.72 12.84 -3.54
N ALA A 136 2.87 12.27 -3.17
CA ALA A 136 3.57 12.61 -1.93
C ALA A 136 4.02 14.08 -1.90
N ALA A 137 4.67 14.55 -2.96
CA ALA A 137 5.14 15.92 -3.05
C ALA A 137 3.98 16.92 -2.95
N GLU A 138 2.88 16.68 -3.65
CA GLU A 138 1.69 17.54 -3.59
C GLU A 138 1.01 17.49 -2.22
N ALA A 139 0.90 16.32 -1.59
CA ALA A 139 0.32 16.19 -0.24
C ALA A 139 1.12 16.98 0.82
N ILE A 140 2.44 17.10 0.63
CA ILE A 140 3.33 17.88 1.50
C ILE A 140 3.21 19.37 1.20
N ARG A 141 3.24 19.77 -0.09
CA ARG A 141 3.20 21.19 -0.52
C ARG A 141 1.85 21.85 -0.27
N GLY A 142 0.74 21.11 -0.41
CA GLY A 142 -0.62 21.63 -0.23
C GLY A 142 -0.97 22.03 1.20
N ARG A 143 -0.05 21.83 2.16
CA ARG A 143 -0.20 22.25 3.56
C ARG A 143 0.60 23.53 3.83
N ASP A 144 -0.04 24.67 3.63
CA ASP A 144 0.39 25.97 4.18
C ASP A 144 0.35 25.90 5.72
N GLY A 145 1.38 25.31 6.33
CA GLY A 145 1.43 25.09 7.77
C GLY A 145 2.30 23.91 8.16
N VAL A 146 3.62 24.13 8.18
CA VAL A 146 4.69 23.20 8.58
C VAL A 146 4.57 22.70 10.05
N ALA A 147 3.50 23.03 10.77
CA ALA A 147 3.30 22.72 12.18
C ALA A 147 2.58 21.37 12.47
N GLN A 148 2.13 20.63 11.45
CA GLN A 148 1.25 19.45 11.66
C GLN A 148 1.69 18.14 10.98
N ILE A 149 2.81 18.12 10.25
CA ILE A 149 3.40 16.84 9.85
C ILE A 149 4.16 16.31 11.08
N PRO A 150 3.76 15.18 11.68
CA PRO A 150 4.51 14.62 12.79
C PRO A 150 5.94 14.33 12.32
N GLY A 151 6.94 14.61 13.16
CA GLY A 151 8.35 14.38 12.80
C GLY A 151 8.62 12.97 12.27
N ASP A 152 9.57 12.88 11.33
CA ASP A 152 9.98 11.69 10.57
C ASP A 152 8.77 10.91 9.98
N PHE A 153 8.23 11.39 8.84
CA PHE A 153 7.16 10.71 8.07
C PHE A 153 7.77 9.80 6.99
N GLU A 154 7.33 8.55 6.92
CA GLU A 154 7.91 7.51 6.09
C GLU A 154 6.83 6.82 5.24
N VAL A 155 7.07 6.75 3.93
CA VAL A 155 6.27 5.99 2.98
C VAL A 155 7.13 4.91 2.37
N ARG A 156 6.72 3.64 2.51
CA ARG A 156 7.36 2.51 1.85
C ARG A 156 6.43 1.83 0.88
N LEU A 157 6.90 1.63 -0.34
CA LEU A 157 6.20 0.89 -1.37
C LEU A 157 6.60 -0.60 -1.32
N SER A 158 5.62 -1.49 -1.23
CA SER A 158 5.82 -2.94 -1.34
C SER A 158 6.03 -3.32 -2.80
N VAL A 159 7.23 -3.80 -3.14
CA VAL A 159 7.61 -4.17 -4.50
C VAL A 159 8.19 -5.59 -4.48
N PRO A 160 7.80 -6.52 -5.37
CA PRO A 160 8.45 -7.82 -5.46
C PRO A 160 9.95 -7.67 -5.69
N GLU A 161 10.75 -8.55 -5.08
CA GLU A 161 12.23 -8.51 -5.20
C GLU A 161 12.71 -8.42 -6.65
N ALA A 162 12.04 -9.11 -7.59
CA ALA A 162 12.39 -9.09 -9.01
C ALA A 162 12.20 -7.72 -9.69
N GLY A 163 11.34 -6.84 -9.15
CA GLY A 163 11.05 -5.52 -9.70
C GLY A 163 11.74 -4.37 -8.98
N ILE A 164 12.52 -4.66 -7.93
CA ILE A 164 13.09 -3.65 -7.03
C ILE A 164 14.06 -2.71 -7.75
N GLU A 165 14.92 -3.23 -8.62
CA GLU A 165 15.95 -2.41 -9.29
C GLU A 165 15.29 -1.40 -10.24
N ILE A 166 14.40 -1.88 -11.12
CA ILE A 166 13.62 -1.04 -12.03
C ILE A 166 12.78 -0.02 -11.26
N ALA A 167 12.16 -0.43 -10.15
CA ALA A 167 11.36 0.47 -9.32
C ALA A 167 12.22 1.53 -8.61
N SER A 168 13.43 1.20 -8.17
CA SER A 168 14.35 2.14 -7.52
C SER A 168 14.78 3.22 -8.50
N GLU A 169 15.20 2.82 -9.71
CA GLU A 169 15.58 3.75 -10.77
C GLU A 169 14.42 4.68 -11.15
N ALA A 170 13.21 4.13 -11.32
CA ALA A 170 12.03 4.93 -11.63
C ALA A 170 11.66 5.90 -10.51
N LEU A 171 11.81 5.48 -9.25
CA LEU A 171 11.54 6.32 -8.09
C LEU A 171 12.57 7.45 -7.96
N GLU A 172 13.85 7.15 -8.15
CA GLU A 172 14.94 8.13 -8.17
C GLU A 172 14.75 9.18 -9.26
N GLN A 173 14.38 8.76 -10.47
CA GLN A 173 14.05 9.68 -11.57
C GLN A 173 12.83 10.53 -11.24
N ALA A 174 11.77 9.93 -10.72
CA ALA A 174 10.55 10.64 -10.37
C ALA A 174 10.81 11.72 -9.31
N VAL A 175 11.48 11.40 -8.20
CA VAL A 175 11.79 12.37 -7.15
C VAL A 175 12.79 13.41 -7.60
N SER A 176 13.78 13.07 -8.43
CA SER A 176 14.72 14.07 -8.97
C SER A 176 14.01 15.13 -9.82
N ALA A 177 12.87 14.79 -10.43
CA ALA A 177 12.02 15.76 -11.12
C ALA A 177 11.23 16.68 -10.18
N PHE A 178 11.08 16.30 -8.90
CA PHE A 178 10.47 17.11 -7.86
C PHE A 178 11.58 17.86 -7.09
N GLU A 179 11.85 19.12 -7.45
CA GLU A 179 12.84 19.99 -6.80
C GLU A 179 12.44 20.40 -5.35
N ASP A 180 12.16 19.43 -4.47
CA ASP A 180 11.74 19.68 -3.09
C ASP A 180 12.79 19.16 -2.08
N PRO A 181 13.54 20.05 -1.40
CA PRO A 181 14.58 19.65 -0.45
C PRO A 181 14.04 19.02 0.84
N GLY A 182 12.70 18.97 1.03
CA GLY A 182 12.04 18.30 2.15
C GLY A 182 11.85 16.79 1.95
N ILE A 183 11.99 16.30 0.72
CA ILE A 183 11.75 14.91 0.31
C ILE A 183 13.09 14.22 0.10
N VAL A 184 13.33 13.12 0.82
CA VAL A 184 14.54 12.30 0.64
C VAL A 184 14.13 10.88 0.26
N ILE A 185 14.78 10.32 -0.76
CA ILE A 185 14.68 8.89 -1.07
C ILE A 185 15.67 8.13 -0.21
N ARG A 186 15.20 7.05 0.41
CA ARG A 186 16.06 6.02 0.98
C ARG A 186 16.22 4.89 -0.02
N PRO A 187 17.45 4.42 -0.27
CA PRO A 187 17.66 3.22 -1.07
C PRO A 187 16.97 2.02 -0.43
N VAL A 188 16.53 1.12 -1.30
CA VAL A 188 15.81 -0.13 -1.03
C VAL A 188 16.31 -0.81 0.24
N THR A 189 15.41 -1.12 1.18
CA THR A 189 15.75 -2.07 2.24
C THR A 189 15.43 -3.48 1.77
N ARG A 190 16.42 -4.19 1.22
CA ARG A 190 16.28 -5.63 0.91
C ARG A 190 16.24 -6.40 2.22
N ARG A 191 15.11 -7.01 2.56
CA ARG A 191 15.00 -7.92 3.71
C ARG A 191 14.51 -9.26 3.21
N HIS A 192 15.25 -10.32 3.51
CA HIS A 192 14.78 -11.67 3.26
C HIS A 192 13.49 -11.91 4.06
N HIS A 193 12.35 -11.92 3.36
CA HIS A 193 11.12 -12.44 3.91
C HIS A 193 11.21 -13.96 3.88
N ASN A 194 11.37 -14.59 5.04
CA ASN A 194 11.07 -16.01 5.16
C ASN A 194 9.54 -16.13 5.30
N PRO A 195 8.80 -16.63 4.31
CA PRO A 195 7.37 -16.81 4.45
C PRO A 195 7.14 -17.69 5.69
N SER A 196 6.36 -17.21 6.66
CA SER A 196 5.99 -18.06 7.80
C SER A 196 5.43 -19.37 7.25
N PRO A 197 5.87 -20.53 7.76
CA PRO A 197 5.28 -21.79 7.34
C PRO A 197 3.80 -21.69 7.64
N ALA A 198 2.97 -21.86 6.61
CA ALA A 198 1.55 -22.05 6.79
C ALA A 198 1.40 -23.10 7.90
N ARG A 199 0.71 -22.76 8.99
CA ARG A 199 0.40 -23.71 10.05
C ARG A 199 -0.15 -24.96 9.37
N GLU A 200 0.61 -26.05 9.39
CA GLU A 200 0.14 -27.36 8.96
C GLU A 200 -1.14 -27.65 9.74
N MET A 201 -2.27 -27.62 9.04
CA MET A 201 -3.50 -28.17 9.56
C MET A 201 -3.21 -29.65 9.87
N PRO A 202 -3.53 -30.14 11.08
CA PRO A 202 -3.35 -31.55 11.38
C PRO A 202 -4.23 -32.35 10.42
N ARG A 203 -3.59 -33.17 9.58
CA ARG A 203 -4.28 -34.16 8.74
C ARG A 203 -5.09 -35.05 9.68
N ARG A 204 -6.42 -34.88 9.69
CA ARG A 204 -7.32 -35.80 10.38
C ARG A 204 -7.10 -37.19 9.79
N GLY A 205 -6.52 -38.08 10.58
CA GLY A 205 -6.37 -39.49 10.24
C GLY A 205 -7.75 -40.10 10.01
N ALA A 206 -7.95 -40.66 8.82
CA ALA A 206 -9.06 -41.56 8.55
C ALA A 206 -8.78 -42.87 9.29
N ALA A 207 -9.39 -43.02 10.46
CA ALA A 207 -9.41 -44.27 11.19
C ALA A 207 -10.17 -45.33 10.38
N HIS A 208 -9.49 -46.44 10.13
CA HIS A 208 -10.08 -47.68 9.66
C HIS A 208 -11.27 -48.10 10.51
N SER A 209 -12.37 -48.43 9.86
CA SER A 209 -13.45 -49.24 10.44
C SER A 209 -13.79 -50.32 9.42
N ARG A 210 -13.21 -51.51 9.60
CA ARG A 210 -13.76 -52.77 9.05
C ARG A 210 -14.65 -53.38 10.13
N PRO A 211 -15.79 -53.94 9.75
CA PRO A 211 -16.14 -55.31 10.11
C PRO A 211 -15.77 -56.27 8.97
#